data_AF-A0A918LHN5-F1
#
_entry.id   AF-A0A918LHN5-F1
#
_cell.length_a   1.000
_cell.length_b   1.000
_cell.length_c   1.000
_cell.angle_alpha   90.00
_cell.angle_beta   90.00
_cell.angle_gamma   90.00
#
_symmetry.space_group_name_H-M   'P 1'
#
loop_
_entity.id
_entity.type
_entity.pdbx_description
1 polymer ?
#
loop_
_entity_poly.entity_id
_entity_poly.type
_entity_poly.pdbx_seq_one_letter_code
_entity_poly.pdbx_strand_id
1 'polypeptide(L)'
;MVTLGGDAVAQVKDTVFDAEAGRITGFTLSGRGLLSGPLRQSLPWSAVHALGHDAVVIRDRRELADTAAVVARREAAQGRVLGARVLTDAGADVGTVLDVVVEGGDSGRVVGFRVAASKDLAPGSRRRRRQVYVPRGETLAVSGRALVMPADAVRHVVGGLAELAALTGGGPGRRSGPESGEGPLS
;
A
#
# COMPACT_ATOMS: atom_id res chain seq x y z
N MET A 1 -5.96 2.70 -13.00
CA MET A 1 -5.11 1.67 -13.65
C MET A 1 -5.08 1.94 -15.13
N VAL A 2 -3.88 2.00 -15.70
CA VAL A 2 -3.65 2.34 -17.11
C VAL A 2 -2.78 1.30 -17.80
N THR A 3 -2.92 1.14 -19.11
CA THR A 3 -1.98 0.35 -19.93
C THR A 3 -0.77 1.21 -20.32
N LEU A 4 0.29 0.59 -20.86
CA LEU A 4 1.42 1.31 -21.47
C LEU A 4 1.01 2.21 -22.64
N GLY A 5 -0.08 1.88 -23.33
CA GLY A 5 -0.68 2.73 -24.37
C GLY A 5 -1.46 3.93 -23.83
N GLY A 6 -1.57 4.09 -22.51
CA GLY A 6 -2.28 5.21 -21.87
C GLY A 6 -3.77 4.96 -21.62
N ASP A 7 -4.29 3.78 -21.97
CA ASP A 7 -5.72 3.48 -21.77
C ASP A 7 -6.03 3.30 -20.29
N ALA A 8 -6.91 4.12 -19.74
CA ALA A 8 -7.49 3.85 -18.42
C ALA A 8 -8.49 2.69 -18.51
N VAL A 9 -8.18 1.58 -17.83
CA VAL A 9 -8.90 0.30 -18.00
C VAL A 9 -9.73 -0.11 -16.79
N ALA A 10 -9.34 0.29 -15.58
CA ALA A 10 -10.13 0.09 -14.36
C ALA A 10 -9.67 1.05 -13.25
N GLN A 11 -10.41 1.06 -12.14
CA GLN A 11 -10.02 1.72 -10.90
C GLN A 11 -9.60 0.66 -9.86
N VAL A 12 -8.60 0.99 -9.05
CA VAL A 12 -8.25 0.18 -7.88
C VAL A 12 -9.34 0.42 -6.84
N LYS A 13 -9.99 -0.67 -6.42
CA LYS A 13 -11.01 -0.65 -5.36
C LYS A 13 -10.38 -0.92 -4.00
N ASP A 14 -9.46 -1.90 -3.94
CA ASP A 14 -8.81 -2.30 -2.70
C ASP A 14 -7.44 -2.92 -2.98
N THR A 15 -6.55 -2.83 -1.99
CA THR A 15 -5.22 -3.42 -2.00
C THR A 15 -5.24 -4.67 -1.13
N VAL A 16 -4.77 -5.78 -1.71
CA VAL A 16 -4.75 -7.08 -1.05
C VAL A 16 -3.35 -7.28 -0.46
N PHE A 17 -3.21 -7.21 0.86
CA PHE A 17 -1.92 -7.19 1.59
C PHE A 17 -1.61 -8.42 2.47
N ASP A 18 -0.60 -9.23 2.11
CA ASP A 18 -0.31 -10.50 2.79
C ASP A 18 0.41 -10.14 4.06
N ALA A 19 -0.28 -10.21 5.21
CA ALA A 19 0.26 -9.69 6.46
C ALA A 19 1.54 -10.41 6.91
N GLU A 20 1.60 -11.72 6.67
CA GLU A 20 2.72 -12.58 7.07
C GLU A 20 3.95 -12.25 6.21
N ALA A 21 3.81 -12.25 4.89
CA ALA A 21 4.90 -11.85 3.99
C ALA A 21 5.18 -10.33 4.01
N GLY A 22 4.20 -9.56 4.50
CA GLY A 22 3.97 -8.14 4.26
C GLY A 22 4.39 -7.59 2.92
N ARG A 23 3.77 -8.18 1.91
CA ARG A 23 3.80 -7.71 0.54
C ARG A 23 2.38 -7.53 0.01
N ILE A 24 2.23 -6.66 -0.97
CA ILE A 24 1.02 -6.63 -1.77
C ILE A 24 1.00 -7.89 -2.64
N THR A 25 -0.13 -8.60 -2.63
CA THR A 25 -0.36 -9.74 -3.54
C THR A 25 -1.14 -9.32 -4.78
N GLY A 26 -1.89 -8.22 -4.70
CA GLY A 26 -2.59 -7.64 -5.84
C GLY A 26 -3.63 -6.60 -5.44
N PHE A 27 -4.49 -6.27 -6.41
CA PHE A 27 -5.54 -5.28 -6.28
C PHE A 27 -6.88 -5.86 -6.71
N THR A 28 -7.94 -5.51 -5.99
CA THR A 28 -9.31 -5.68 -6.49
C THR A 28 -9.71 -4.44 -7.29
N LEU A 29 -10.54 -4.63 -8.31
CA LEU A 29 -10.84 -3.59 -9.29
C LEU A 29 -12.32 -3.24 -9.33
N SER A 30 -12.62 -2.03 -9.75
CA SER A 30 -13.95 -1.56 -10.13
C SER A 30 -13.94 -0.96 -11.53
N GLY A 31 -15.10 -0.97 -12.19
CA GLY A 31 -15.26 -0.34 -13.49
C GLY A 31 -15.09 1.18 -13.40
N ARG A 32 -15.05 1.86 -14.55
CA ARG A 32 -14.92 3.31 -14.61
C ARG A 32 -16.29 3.99 -14.58
N GLY A 33 -16.59 4.73 -13.52
CA GLY A 33 -17.78 5.59 -13.42
C GLY A 33 -18.55 5.43 -12.11
N LEU A 34 -19.40 6.42 -11.79
CA LEU A 34 -20.12 6.51 -10.50
C LEU A 34 -21.12 5.36 -10.25
N LEU A 35 -21.49 4.62 -11.30
CA LEU A 35 -22.37 3.45 -11.23
C LEU A 35 -21.65 2.13 -11.57
N SER A 36 -20.33 2.17 -11.76
CA SER A 36 -19.57 0.97 -12.07
C SER A 36 -19.37 0.13 -10.82
N GLY A 37 -19.96 -1.07 -10.82
CA GLY A 37 -19.77 -2.04 -9.76
C GLY A 37 -18.35 -2.63 -9.70
N PRO A 38 -18.08 -3.46 -8.68
CA PRO A 38 -16.85 -4.24 -8.59
C PRO A 38 -16.69 -5.12 -9.84
N LEU A 39 -15.47 -5.20 -10.38
CA LEU A 39 -15.17 -6.12 -11.46
C LEU A 39 -14.97 -7.53 -10.88
N ARG A 40 -15.32 -8.54 -11.67
CA ARG A 40 -14.91 -9.94 -11.43
C ARG A 40 -13.45 -10.19 -11.82
N GLN A 41 -12.71 -9.12 -12.07
CA GLN A 41 -11.30 -9.13 -12.39
C GLN A 41 -10.49 -8.43 -11.30
N SER A 42 -9.25 -8.87 -11.18
CA SER A 42 -8.26 -8.41 -10.22
C SER A 42 -6.90 -8.30 -10.91
N LEU A 43 -5.99 -7.56 -10.29
CA LEU A 43 -4.63 -7.40 -10.79
C LEU A 43 -3.65 -8.05 -9.79
N PRO A 44 -3.01 -9.18 -10.11
CA PRO A 44 -1.93 -9.70 -9.28
C PRO A 44 -0.73 -8.73 -9.28
N TRP A 45 0.00 -8.65 -8.17
CA TRP A 45 1.17 -7.76 -8.07
C TRP A 45 2.22 -8.07 -9.15
N SER A 46 2.41 -9.35 -9.48
CA SER A 46 3.35 -9.80 -10.53
C SER A 46 3.04 -9.24 -11.93
N ALA A 47 1.81 -8.77 -12.15
CA ALA A 47 1.37 -8.16 -13.40
C ALA A 47 1.47 -6.62 -13.39
N VAL A 48 1.88 -6.02 -12.27
CA VAL A 48 2.15 -4.59 -12.18
C VAL A 48 3.43 -4.29 -12.93
N HIS A 49 3.34 -3.45 -13.96
CA HIS A 49 4.51 -2.98 -14.68
C HIS A 49 5.18 -1.82 -13.97
N ALA A 50 4.40 -0.86 -13.47
CA ALA A 50 4.89 0.24 -12.66
C ALA A 50 3.80 0.75 -11.71
N LEU A 51 4.21 1.32 -10.58
CA LEU A 51 3.33 1.98 -9.64
C LEU A 51 3.73 3.46 -9.52
N GLY A 52 2.82 4.35 -9.93
CA GLY A 52 2.93 5.79 -9.74
C GLY A 52 2.03 6.29 -8.61
N HIS A 53 2.08 7.60 -8.34
CA HIS A 53 1.27 8.24 -7.30
C HIS A 53 -0.23 8.02 -7.47
N ASP A 54 -0.73 8.17 -8.70
CA ASP A 54 -2.16 8.09 -9.03
C ASP A 54 -2.52 6.90 -9.93
N ALA A 55 -1.54 6.10 -10.34
CA ALA A 55 -1.73 5.10 -11.37
C ALA A 55 -0.92 3.82 -11.14
N VAL A 56 -1.62 2.69 -11.18
CA VAL A 56 -1.01 1.39 -11.45
C VAL A 56 -0.94 1.22 -12.97
N VAL A 57 0.25 0.98 -13.50
CA VAL A 57 0.52 0.74 -14.92
C VAL A 57 0.67 -0.75 -15.14
N ILE A 58 -0.01 -1.28 -16.15
CA ILE A 58 0.11 -2.66 -16.64
C ILE A 58 0.52 -2.64 -18.11
N ARG A 59 1.01 -3.76 -18.63
CA ARG A 59 1.35 -3.86 -20.06
C ARG A 59 0.09 -3.72 -20.91
N ASP A 60 -0.87 -4.62 -20.70
CA ASP A 60 -2.17 -4.60 -21.35
C ASP A 60 -3.26 -5.31 -20.51
N ARG A 61 -4.50 -5.36 -20.99
CA ARG A 61 -5.66 -5.91 -20.25
C ARG A 61 -5.60 -7.43 -19.99
N ARG A 62 -4.76 -8.19 -20.69
CA ARG A 62 -4.61 -9.65 -20.53
C ARG A 62 -3.94 -10.01 -19.21
N GLU A 63 -3.30 -9.03 -18.58
CA GLU A 63 -2.69 -9.12 -17.25
C GLU A 63 -3.71 -9.24 -16.10
N LEU A 64 -5.00 -9.04 -16.40
CA LEU A 64 -6.08 -9.17 -15.42
C LEU A 64 -6.47 -10.62 -15.21
N ALA A 65 -6.49 -11.04 -13.95
CA ALA A 65 -6.92 -12.37 -13.54
C ALA A 65 -8.35 -12.33 -13.00
N ASP A 66 -9.03 -13.48 -13.00
CA ASP A 66 -10.30 -13.62 -12.28
C ASP A 66 -10.09 -13.25 -10.80
N THR A 67 -11.01 -12.46 -10.23
CA THR A 67 -10.96 -12.07 -8.82
C THR A 67 -10.86 -13.27 -7.90
N ALA A 68 -11.51 -14.40 -8.24
CA ALA A 68 -11.36 -15.64 -7.49
C ALA A 68 -9.91 -16.14 -7.51
N ALA A 69 -9.11 -15.96 -8.56
CA ALA A 69 -7.72 -16.40 -8.58
C ALA A 69 -6.79 -15.57 -7.66
N VAL A 70 -7.09 -14.28 -7.48
CA VAL A 70 -6.32 -13.39 -6.58
C VAL A 70 -6.87 -13.41 -5.15
N VAL A 71 -8.18 -13.61 -4.97
CA VAL A 71 -8.86 -13.68 -3.67
C VAL A 71 -8.84 -15.09 -3.07
N ALA A 72 -8.92 -16.16 -3.88
CA ALA A 72 -8.79 -17.55 -3.40
C ALA A 72 -7.35 -17.92 -3.04
N ARG A 73 -6.36 -17.13 -3.47
CA ARG A 73 -5.03 -17.14 -2.86
C ARG A 73 -5.05 -16.66 -1.39
N ARG A 74 -6.25 -16.42 -0.80
CA ARG A 74 -6.38 -15.65 0.44
C ARG A 74 -7.61 -15.76 1.36
N GLU A 75 -8.78 -16.27 0.96
CA GLU A 75 -10.02 -16.23 1.79
C GLU A 75 -10.29 -14.86 2.51
N ALA A 76 -9.83 -13.75 1.92
CA ALA A 76 -9.52 -12.55 2.68
C ALA A 76 -10.66 -11.52 2.74
N ALA A 77 -11.56 -11.71 3.70
CA ALA A 77 -12.11 -10.58 4.44
C ALA A 77 -11.06 -9.95 5.39
N GLN A 78 -9.96 -10.68 5.65
CA GLN A 78 -8.85 -10.31 6.53
C GLN A 78 -7.70 -9.57 5.84
N GLY A 79 -7.84 -9.24 4.54
CA GLY A 79 -6.74 -8.74 3.72
C GLY A 79 -6.94 -7.38 3.06
N ARG A 80 -8.15 -6.84 3.25
CA ARG A 80 -8.57 -5.54 2.73
C ARG A 80 -8.13 -4.48 3.71
N VAL A 81 -7.18 -3.66 3.26
CA VAL A 81 -6.52 -2.70 4.14
C VAL A 81 -7.18 -1.33 4.06
N LEU A 82 -7.75 -0.97 2.91
CA LEU A 82 -8.38 0.34 2.77
C LEU A 82 -9.64 0.44 3.66
N GLY A 83 -9.72 1.50 4.46
CA GLY A 83 -10.80 1.70 5.42
C GLY A 83 -10.69 0.87 6.71
N ALA A 84 -9.64 0.05 6.88
CA ALA A 84 -9.41 -0.69 8.11
C ALA A 84 -9.15 0.27 9.28
N ARG A 85 -9.57 -0.13 10.49
CA ARG A 85 -9.27 0.62 11.72
C ARG A 85 -7.86 0.29 12.19
N VAL A 86 -7.12 1.29 12.64
CA VAL A 86 -5.81 1.07 13.26
C VAL A 86 -5.97 1.25 14.75
N LEU A 87 -5.66 0.20 15.50
CA LEU A 87 -5.79 0.15 16.96
C LEU A 87 -4.45 -0.23 17.58
N THR A 88 -4.23 0.20 18.81
CA THR A 88 -3.18 -0.40 19.64
C THR A 88 -3.65 -1.72 20.24
N ASP A 89 -2.73 -2.58 20.67
CA ASP A 89 -3.01 -3.78 21.48
C ASP A 89 -3.66 -3.46 22.84
N ALA A 90 -3.45 -2.24 23.35
CA ALA A 90 -4.16 -1.67 24.50
C ALA A 90 -5.58 -1.15 24.15
N GLY A 91 -6.01 -1.24 22.89
CA GLY A 91 -7.34 -0.84 22.42
C GLY A 91 -7.50 0.65 22.07
N ALA A 92 -6.43 1.45 22.16
CA ALA A 92 -6.49 2.87 21.78
C ALA A 92 -6.64 3.05 20.25
N ASP A 93 -7.51 3.97 19.83
CA ASP A 93 -7.76 4.26 18.42
C ASP A 93 -6.67 5.17 17.82
N VAL A 94 -5.96 4.66 16.81
CA VAL A 94 -4.97 5.41 16.04
C VAL A 94 -5.64 6.10 14.85
N GLY A 95 -6.63 5.45 14.22
CA GLY A 95 -7.36 6.04 13.10
C GLY A 95 -7.92 5.05 12.10
N THR A 96 -7.99 5.48 10.83
CA THR A 96 -8.48 4.68 9.71
C THR A 96 -7.52 4.73 8.54
N VAL A 97 -7.20 3.57 7.97
CA VAL A 97 -6.30 3.48 6.82
C VAL A 97 -6.93 4.12 5.60
N LEU A 98 -6.19 5.07 5.01
CA LEU A 98 -6.50 5.72 3.75
C LEU A 98 -5.78 5.05 2.59
N ASP A 99 -4.56 4.57 2.83
CA ASP A 99 -3.70 4.04 1.78
C ASP A 99 -2.58 3.13 2.31
N VAL A 100 -1.99 2.33 1.41
CA VAL A 100 -0.83 1.48 1.70
C VAL A 100 0.41 2.13 1.08
N VAL A 101 1.49 2.23 1.86
CA VAL A 101 2.78 2.70 1.37
C VAL A 101 3.65 1.51 1.06
N VAL A 102 4.11 1.44 -0.19
CA VAL A 102 5.06 0.42 -0.64
C VAL A 102 6.42 1.00 -0.91
N GLU A 103 7.42 0.15 -0.76
CA GLU A 103 8.76 0.38 -1.27
C GLU A 103 8.72 0.58 -2.79
N GLY A 104 9.56 1.47 -3.30
CA GLY A 104 9.70 1.68 -4.73
C GLY A 104 10.32 0.46 -5.43
N GLY A 105 9.99 0.27 -6.71
CA GLY A 105 10.44 -0.88 -7.50
C GLY A 105 9.34 -1.94 -7.63
N ASP A 106 9.74 -3.20 -7.77
CA ASP A 106 8.88 -4.34 -8.08
C ASP A 106 8.66 -5.29 -6.89
N SER A 107 9.27 -5.01 -5.73
CA SER A 107 9.24 -5.91 -4.56
C SER A 107 7.84 -6.09 -3.97
N GLY A 108 6.98 -5.08 -4.11
CA GLY A 108 5.66 -5.02 -3.47
C GLY A 108 5.72 -4.98 -1.95
N ARG A 109 6.89 -4.71 -1.37
CA ARG A 109 7.09 -4.65 0.07
C ARG A 109 6.32 -3.48 0.65
N VAL A 110 5.46 -3.75 1.63
CA VAL A 110 4.75 -2.69 2.36
C VAL A 110 5.67 -2.14 3.45
N VAL A 111 5.87 -0.84 3.43
CA VAL A 111 6.70 -0.11 4.41
C VAL A 111 5.85 0.61 5.47
N GLY A 112 4.58 0.87 5.17
CA GLY A 112 3.66 1.47 6.14
C GLY A 112 2.28 1.75 5.56
N PHE A 113 1.51 2.54 6.29
CA PHE A 113 0.12 2.87 5.97
C PHE A 113 -0.11 4.36 6.16
N ARG A 114 -0.83 4.98 5.23
CA ARG A 114 -1.33 6.34 5.39
C ARG A 114 -2.66 6.28 6.13
N VAL A 115 -2.78 7.01 7.22
CA VAL A 115 -3.89 6.91 8.16
C VAL A 115 -4.52 8.28 8.39
N ALA A 116 -5.84 8.34 8.33
CA ALA A 116 -6.59 9.47 8.88
C ALA A 116 -6.60 9.33 10.40
N ALA A 117 -5.82 10.17 11.09
CA ALA A 117 -5.67 10.08 12.53
C ALA A 117 -7.02 10.19 13.26
N SER A 118 -7.13 9.44 14.35
CA SER A 118 -8.18 9.65 15.36
C SER A 118 -7.98 11.02 16.02
N LYS A 119 -9.03 11.50 16.70
CA LYS A 119 -8.93 12.76 17.45
C LYS A 119 -8.01 12.62 18.66
N ASP A 120 -7.96 11.43 19.23
CA ASP A 120 -7.22 11.12 20.45
C ASP A 120 -5.71 11.06 20.17
N LEU A 121 -5.34 10.60 18.96
CA LEU A 121 -3.95 10.58 18.52
C LEU A 121 -3.42 11.97 18.13
N ALA A 122 -4.22 12.74 17.38
CA ALA A 122 -3.82 14.05 16.88
C ALA A 122 -5.01 15.02 16.97
N PRO A 123 -5.03 15.92 17.98
CA PRO A 123 -6.08 16.92 18.11
C PRO A 123 -6.15 17.82 16.86
N GLY A 124 -7.33 17.95 16.27
CA GLY A 124 -7.54 18.75 15.06
C GLY A 124 -9.01 18.81 14.64
N SER A 125 -9.37 19.81 13.81
CA SER A 125 -10.75 19.97 13.34
C SER A 125 -11.19 18.78 12.46
N ARG A 126 -12.46 18.36 12.54
CA ARG A 126 -13.01 17.25 11.73
C ARG A 126 -12.81 17.45 10.22
N ARG A 127 -12.70 18.71 9.77
CA ARG A 127 -12.52 19.10 8.35
C ARG A 127 -11.10 18.83 7.83
N ARG A 128 -10.11 18.72 8.72
CA ARG A 128 -8.71 18.37 8.41
C ARG A 128 -8.17 17.43 9.47
N ARG A 129 -8.71 16.20 9.54
CA ARG A 129 -8.03 15.14 10.32
C ARG A 129 -6.61 15.03 9.79
N ARG A 130 -5.62 15.12 10.68
CA ARG A 130 -4.21 15.06 10.30
C ARG A 130 -3.96 13.70 9.64
N GLN A 131 -3.39 13.72 8.44
CA GLN A 131 -2.89 12.50 7.83
C GLN A 131 -1.57 12.17 8.51
N VAL A 132 -1.43 10.93 8.95
CA VAL A 132 -0.21 10.40 9.57
C VAL A 132 0.21 9.13 8.86
N TYR A 133 1.44 8.73 9.06
CA TYR A 133 2.01 7.52 8.51
C TYR A 133 2.38 6.59 9.64
N VAL A 134 1.86 5.36 9.58
CA VAL A 134 2.14 4.29 10.54
C VAL A 134 3.11 3.33 9.86
N PRO A 135 4.35 3.19 10.35
CA PRO A 135 5.28 2.19 9.84
C PRO A 135 4.72 0.79 10.02
N ARG A 136 5.00 -0.11 9.07
CA ARG A 136 4.58 -1.51 9.20
C ARG A 136 5.18 -2.15 10.46
N GLY A 137 6.49 -1.96 10.68
CA GLY A 137 7.23 -2.55 11.80
C GLY A 137 7.07 -4.08 11.92
N GLU A 138 7.66 -4.67 12.95
CA GLU A 138 7.53 -6.11 13.22
C GLU A 138 6.17 -6.48 13.84
N THR A 139 5.30 -5.51 14.13
CA THR A 139 4.10 -5.76 14.92
C THR A 139 2.92 -4.98 14.38
N LEU A 140 2.40 -5.46 13.26
CA LEU A 140 1.09 -5.08 12.77
C LEU A 140 0.31 -6.34 12.39
N ALA A 141 -0.52 -6.81 13.31
CA ALA A 141 -1.41 -7.94 13.05
C ALA A 141 -2.66 -7.46 12.32
N VAL A 142 -3.18 -8.28 11.40
CA VAL A 142 -4.47 -8.02 10.77
C VAL A 142 -5.53 -8.93 11.40
N SER A 143 -6.51 -8.32 12.06
CA SER A 143 -7.65 -9.03 12.65
C SER A 143 -8.93 -8.56 11.99
N GLY A 144 -9.46 -9.35 11.06
CA GLY A 144 -10.64 -8.99 10.27
C GLY A 144 -10.42 -7.67 9.50
N ARG A 145 -11.08 -6.60 9.95
CA ARG A 145 -10.98 -5.24 9.37
C ARG A 145 -10.16 -4.25 10.22
N ALA A 146 -9.35 -4.75 11.15
CA ALA A 146 -8.49 -3.94 11.99
C ALA A 146 -7.01 -4.31 11.80
N LEU A 147 -6.16 -3.28 11.85
CA LEU A 147 -4.72 -3.39 12.02
C LEU A 147 -4.42 -3.10 13.48
N VAL A 148 -3.73 -4.01 14.15
CA VAL A 148 -3.37 -3.89 15.56
C VAL A 148 -1.86 -3.74 15.69
N MET A 149 -1.42 -2.66 16.34
CA MET A 149 -0.01 -2.38 16.64
C MET A 149 0.25 -2.34 18.15
N PRO A 150 1.47 -2.56 18.63
CA PRO A 150 1.83 -2.31 20.01
C PRO A 150 1.59 -0.86 20.40
N ALA A 151 1.12 -0.63 21.62
CA ALA A 151 0.91 0.72 22.13
C ALA A 151 2.17 1.58 22.09
N ASP A 152 3.35 0.99 22.34
CA ASP A 152 4.62 1.70 22.32
C ASP A 152 5.05 2.12 20.90
N ALA A 153 4.59 1.41 19.86
CA ALA A 153 4.90 1.72 18.47
C ALA A 153 4.26 3.03 17.96
N VAL A 154 3.32 3.61 18.72
CA VAL A 154 2.72 4.93 18.42
C VAL A 154 3.79 6.03 18.31
N ARG A 155 4.92 5.90 19.03
CA ARG A 155 6.04 6.86 18.97
C ARG A 155 6.68 6.97 17.58
N HIS A 156 6.49 5.97 16.73
CA HIS A 156 7.04 5.91 15.37
C HIS A 156 6.06 6.43 14.32
N VAL A 157 4.88 6.90 14.74
CA VAL A 157 3.92 7.52 13.83
C VAL A 157 4.43 8.90 13.42
N VAL A 158 4.51 9.13 12.11
CA VAL A 158 5.14 10.32 11.53
C VAL A 158 4.17 11.16 10.71
N GLY A 159 4.51 12.42 10.48
CA GLY A 159 3.64 13.37 9.78
C GLY A 159 3.74 13.30 8.26
N GLY A 160 4.82 12.74 7.74
CA GLY A 160 5.15 12.78 6.31
C GLY A 160 5.74 11.49 5.76
N LEU A 161 5.61 11.30 4.45
CA LEU A 161 6.17 10.17 3.72
C LEU A 161 7.70 10.14 3.78
N ALA A 162 8.36 11.31 3.76
CA ALA A 162 9.81 11.41 3.87
C ALA A 162 10.34 10.95 5.25
N GLU A 163 9.62 11.30 6.33
CA GLU A 163 9.93 10.81 7.69
C GLU A 163 9.76 9.29 7.78
N LEU A 164 8.72 8.74 7.16
CA LEU A 164 8.51 7.29 7.08
C LEU A 164 9.64 6.58 6.31
N ALA A 165 10.06 7.17 5.19
CA ALA A 165 11.17 6.64 4.38
C ALA A 165 12.48 6.60 5.18
N ALA A 166 12.76 7.65 5.97
CA ALA A 166 13.92 7.69 6.87
C ALA A 166 13.87 6.59 7.96
N LEU A 167 12.69 6.33 8.55
CA LEU A 167 12.51 5.27 9.55
C LEU A 167 12.67 3.86 8.99
N THR A 168 12.38 3.66 7.70
CA THR A 168 12.36 2.34 7.06
C THR A 168 13.63 2.02 6.27
N GLY A 169 14.65 2.89 6.33
CA GLY A 169 15.92 2.71 5.62
C GLY A 169 15.85 2.99 4.12
N GLY A 170 14.71 3.48 3.62
CA GLY A 170 14.49 3.84 2.22
C GLY A 170 15.02 5.24 1.93
N GLY A 171 16.31 5.40 1.70
CA GLY A 171 16.82 6.64 1.08
C GLY A 171 16.21 6.83 -0.32
N PRO A 172 16.01 8.08 -0.80
CA PRO A 172 15.55 8.30 -2.17
C PRO A 172 16.53 7.62 -3.14
N GLY A 173 15.96 6.81 -4.04
CA GLY A 173 16.65 5.86 -4.90
C GLY A 173 18.05 6.30 -5.33
N ARG A 174 19.04 5.53 -4.87
CA ARG A 174 20.43 5.64 -5.32
C ARG A 174 20.43 5.36 -6.82
N ARG A 175 20.48 6.41 -7.64
CA ARG A 175 20.71 6.28 -9.08
C ARG A 175 22.05 5.59 -9.25
N SER A 176 22.03 4.33 -9.67
CA SER A 176 23.19 3.64 -10.19
C SER A 176 23.67 4.42 -11.42
N GLY A 177 24.64 5.30 -11.22
CA GLY A 177 25.43 5.84 -12.32
C GLY A 177 26.22 4.68 -12.95
N PRO A 178 26.48 4.70 -14.27
CA PRO A 178 27.23 3.64 -14.91
C PRO A 178 28.62 3.55 -14.30
N GLU A 179 29.00 2.35 -13.84
CA GLU A 179 30.39 2.01 -13.55
C GLU A 179 31.21 2.28 -14.81
N SER A 180 32.03 3.33 -14.73
CA SER A 180 33.04 3.61 -15.74
C SER A 180 34.12 2.55 -15.55
N GLY A 181 34.12 1.55 -16.43
CA GLY A 181 35.18 0.54 -16.49
C GLY A 181 36.50 1.22 -16.87
N GLU A 182 37.31 1.50 -15.87
CA GLU A 182 38.72 1.80 -16.05
C GLU A 182 39.46 0.45 -16.08
N GLY A 183 39.65 -0.07 -17.29
CA GLY A 183 40.53 -1.22 -17.52
C GLY A 183 41.99 -0.83 -17.24
N PRO A 184 42.83 -1.76 -16.77
CA PRO A 184 44.19 -1.42 -16.37
C PRO A 184 45.04 -1.07 -17.59
N LEU A 185 45.74 0.05 -17.52
CA LEU A 185 46.88 0.32 -18.38
C LEU A 185 48.13 -0.32 -17.77
N SER A 186 48.66 -1.28 -18.54
CA SER A 186 50.03 -1.83 -18.54
C SER A 186 50.47 -2.72 -17.37
#